data_AF-R6B398-F1
#
_entry.id   AF-R6B398-F1
#
_cell.length_a   1.000
_cell.length_b   1.000
_cell.length_c   1.000
_cell.angle_alpha   90.00
_cell.angle_beta   90.00
_cell.angle_gamma   90.00
#
_symmetry.space_group_name_H-M   'P 1'
#
loop_
_entity.id
_entity.type
_entity.pdbx_description
1 polymer ?
#
loop_
_entity_poly.entity_id
_entity_poly.type
_entity_poly.pdbx_seq_one_letter_code
_entity_poly.pdbx_strand_id
1 'polypeptide(L)'
;MFDKDVRIQGIYATHLKSLARDMVNSKKPYLFERYIDVYMNAAIIGLLEGNPEMHPDFSTTKDTAQILASAFIKERYKCEFLYRLVMLLDDNTGLTNEQKIDRAFKDDGNVDKCPEKMVANEKLFLGYVLAGIEILYEKIGEGATSVDDLCLNAYAMMENYQDKWNNLTPEECLKKALRSN
;
A
#
# COMPACT_ATOMS: atom_id res chain seq x y z
N MET A 1 -5.80 -14.16 -3.67
CA MET A 1 -5.65 -12.73 -3.39
C MET A 1 -6.01 -11.83 -4.58
N PHE A 2 -5.30 -11.86 -5.72
CA PHE A 2 -5.48 -10.90 -6.83
C PHE A 2 -6.47 -11.33 -7.93
N ASP A 3 -7.44 -12.15 -7.55
CA ASP A 3 -8.45 -12.77 -8.41
C ASP A 3 -9.87 -12.27 -8.07
N LYS A 4 -10.01 -11.39 -7.07
CA LYS A 4 -11.28 -10.91 -6.54
C LYS A 4 -11.29 -9.39 -6.45
N ASP A 5 -12.49 -8.84 -6.34
CA ASP A 5 -12.68 -7.43 -6.06
C ASP A 5 -12.19 -7.11 -4.65
N VAL A 6 -11.48 -5.99 -4.51
CA VAL A 6 -11.06 -5.45 -3.21
C VAL A 6 -11.86 -4.19 -2.93
N ARG A 7 -12.41 -4.10 -1.72
CA ARG A 7 -13.16 -2.95 -1.25
C ARG A 7 -12.40 -2.23 -0.14
N ILE A 8 -12.03 -0.99 -0.39
CA ILE A 8 -11.54 -0.06 0.62
C ILE A 8 -12.74 0.71 1.18
N GLN A 9 -12.78 0.91 2.50
CA GLN A 9 -13.94 1.46 3.18
C GLN A 9 -13.54 2.51 4.22
N GLY A 10 -14.50 3.36 4.57
CA GLY A 10 -14.30 4.35 5.63
C GLY A 10 -13.42 5.51 5.18
N ILE A 11 -12.64 6.06 6.11
CA ILE A 11 -11.75 7.21 5.85
C ILE A 11 -10.79 6.92 4.69
N TYR A 12 -10.23 5.71 4.63
CA TYR A 12 -9.26 5.33 3.61
C TYR A 12 -9.87 5.29 2.22
N ALA A 13 -11.18 5.05 2.09
CA ALA A 13 -11.86 5.16 0.80
C ALA A 13 -11.92 6.61 0.33
N THR A 14 -12.17 7.55 1.24
CA THR A 14 -12.14 8.99 0.95
C THR A 14 -10.74 9.44 0.54
N HIS A 15 -9.71 9.02 1.28
CA HIS A 15 -8.30 9.32 1.00
C HIS A 15 -7.84 8.73 -0.34
N LEU A 16 -8.22 7.48 -0.64
CA LEU A 16 -7.93 6.88 -1.94
C LEU A 16 -8.61 7.65 -3.08
N LYS A 17 -9.87 8.06 -2.91
CA LYS A 17 -10.61 8.84 -3.91
C LYS A 17 -10.09 10.26 -4.08
N SER A 18 -9.45 10.87 -3.07
CA SER A 18 -8.87 12.21 -3.20
C SER A 18 -7.60 12.21 -4.04
N LEU A 19 -6.83 11.12 -3.99
CA LEU A 19 -5.58 10.97 -4.74
C LEU A 19 -5.79 10.52 -6.20
N ALA A 20 -6.90 9.82 -6.48
CA ALA A 20 -7.18 9.24 -7.77
C ALA A 20 -8.23 10.00 -8.58
N ARG A 21 -8.17 9.81 -9.90
CA ARG A 21 -9.10 10.42 -10.86
C ARG A 21 -10.54 10.09 -10.51
N ASP A 22 -11.35 11.14 -10.47
CA ASP A 22 -12.80 11.04 -10.33
C ASP A 22 -13.46 11.03 -11.73
N MET A 23 -14.14 9.93 -12.05
CA MET A 23 -14.82 9.76 -13.34
C MET A 23 -16.07 10.62 -13.48
N VAL A 24 -16.64 11.08 -12.36
CA VAL A 24 -17.83 11.94 -12.31
C VAL A 24 -17.43 13.41 -12.26
N ASN A 25 -16.44 13.75 -11.43
CA ASN A 25 -15.92 15.11 -11.30
C ASN A 25 -14.58 15.29 -12.02
N SER A 26 -14.64 15.57 -13.32
CA SER A 26 -13.45 15.76 -14.16
C SER A 26 -12.59 16.98 -13.80
N LYS A 27 -13.08 17.89 -12.96
CA LYS A 27 -12.35 19.09 -12.51
C LYS A 27 -11.58 18.86 -11.21
N LYS A 28 -11.84 17.74 -10.52
CA LYS A 28 -11.14 17.40 -9.29
C LYS A 28 -9.67 17.12 -9.62
N PRO A 29 -8.71 17.77 -8.94
CA PRO A 29 -7.30 17.43 -9.11
C PRO A 29 -7.06 16.00 -8.65
N TYR A 30 -6.16 15.30 -9.34
CA TYR A 30 -5.77 13.94 -9.02
C TYR A 30 -4.31 13.73 -9.42
N LEU A 31 -3.65 12.77 -8.77
CA LEU A 31 -2.29 12.36 -9.14
C LEU A 31 -2.29 10.99 -9.82
N PHE A 32 -3.21 10.10 -9.44
CA PHE A 32 -3.27 8.74 -9.97
C PHE A 32 -4.47 8.54 -10.90
N GLU A 33 -4.26 7.90 -12.05
CA GLU A 33 -5.36 7.64 -13.00
C GLU A 33 -6.35 6.59 -12.48
N ARG A 34 -5.90 5.61 -11.68
CA ARG A 34 -6.73 4.50 -11.22
C ARG A 34 -6.53 4.23 -9.73
N TYR A 35 -7.56 3.69 -9.09
CA TYR A 35 -7.50 3.24 -7.70
C TYR A 35 -6.44 2.16 -7.45
N ILE A 36 -6.21 1.27 -8.43
CA ILE A 36 -5.15 0.26 -8.33
C ILE A 36 -3.76 0.89 -8.29
N ASP A 37 -3.55 2.06 -8.92
CA ASP A 37 -2.25 2.74 -8.89
C ASP A 37 -1.98 3.32 -7.49
N VAL A 38 -2.99 3.89 -6.83
CA VAL A 38 -2.90 4.29 -5.41
C VAL A 38 -2.62 3.06 -4.54
N TYR A 39 -3.38 1.97 -4.73
CA TYR A 39 -3.24 0.72 -3.96
C TYR A 39 -1.82 0.14 -4.02
N MET A 40 -1.24 0.07 -5.23
CA MET A 40 0.11 -0.46 -5.41
C MET A 40 1.19 0.44 -4.78
N ASN A 41 1.09 1.77 -4.94
CA ASN A 41 2.04 2.69 -4.32
C ASN A 41 1.88 2.72 -2.79
N ALA A 42 0.65 2.68 -2.30
CA ALA A 42 0.35 2.61 -0.87
C ALA A 42 0.95 1.36 -0.21
N ALA A 43 0.97 0.20 -0.88
CA ALA A 43 1.61 -0.99 -0.32
C ALA A 43 3.10 -0.75 0.02
N ILE A 44 3.83 -0.02 -0.84
CA ILE A 44 5.24 0.31 -0.62
C ILE A 44 5.38 1.37 0.48
N ILE A 45 4.62 2.46 0.40
CA ILE A 45 4.69 3.55 1.38
C ILE A 45 4.31 3.07 2.78
N GLY A 46 3.26 2.25 2.88
CA GLY A 46 2.85 1.64 4.13
C GLY A 46 3.89 0.68 4.68
N LEU A 47 4.56 -0.11 3.84
CA LEU A 47 5.67 -0.95 4.29
C LEU A 47 6.85 -0.14 4.86
N LEU A 48 7.15 1.00 4.24
CA LEU A 48 8.30 1.83 4.62
C LEU A 48 8.05 2.69 5.87
N GLU A 49 6.84 3.20 6.06
CA GLU A 49 6.55 4.20 7.11
C GLU A 49 5.29 3.90 7.93
N GLY A 50 4.49 2.90 7.57
CA GLY A 50 3.20 2.61 8.17
C GLY A 50 3.21 1.43 9.16
N ASN A 51 2.17 1.40 9.99
CA ASN A 51 1.85 0.25 10.85
C ASN A 51 0.76 -0.60 10.17
N PRO A 52 0.93 -1.92 10.01
CA PRO A 52 -0.08 -2.77 9.38
C PRO A 52 -1.31 -3.07 10.25
N GLU A 53 -1.36 -2.65 11.52
CA GLU A 53 -2.53 -2.76 12.39
C GLU A 53 -3.66 -1.76 12.04
N MET A 54 -3.89 -1.56 10.74
CA MET A 54 -4.95 -0.72 10.22
C MET A 54 -6.20 -1.54 9.89
N HIS A 55 -7.35 -0.99 10.24
CA HIS A 55 -8.67 -1.56 9.97
C HIS A 55 -9.59 -0.49 9.43
N PRO A 56 -10.61 -0.83 8.62
CA PRO A 56 -11.55 0.15 8.11
C PRO A 56 -12.12 1.04 9.22
N ASP A 57 -11.92 2.36 9.10
CA ASP A 57 -12.42 3.33 10.07
C ASP A 57 -13.64 4.08 9.52
N PHE A 58 -14.77 3.93 10.20
CA PHE A 58 -16.05 4.54 9.85
C PHE A 58 -16.43 5.72 10.77
N SER A 59 -15.48 6.22 11.57
CA SER A 59 -15.68 7.31 12.53
C SER A 59 -16.27 8.57 11.90
N THR A 60 -15.79 8.95 10.71
CA THR A 60 -16.19 10.19 10.02
C THR A 60 -16.99 9.97 8.74
N THR A 61 -16.86 8.81 8.08
CA THR A 61 -17.48 8.57 6.77
C THR A 61 -17.79 7.09 6.53
N LYS A 62 -18.79 6.82 5.68
CA LYS A 62 -19.17 5.48 5.21
C LYS A 62 -18.77 5.24 3.75
N ASP A 63 -17.83 6.03 3.27
CA ASP A 63 -17.36 5.96 1.89
C ASP A 63 -16.79 4.58 1.56
N THR A 64 -16.94 4.19 0.30
CA THR A 64 -16.40 2.95 -0.23
C THR A 64 -15.75 3.20 -1.59
N ALA A 65 -14.64 2.52 -1.83
CA ALA A 65 -13.94 2.49 -3.12
C ALA A 65 -13.69 1.03 -3.49
N GLN A 66 -14.11 0.63 -4.68
CA GLN A 66 -14.00 -0.75 -5.16
C GLN A 66 -12.97 -0.81 -6.29
N ILE A 67 -12.00 -1.70 -6.14
CA ILE A 67 -11.03 -2.04 -7.17
C ILE A 67 -11.47 -3.38 -7.75
N LEU A 68 -11.81 -3.37 -9.03
CA LEU A 68 -12.33 -4.56 -9.72
C LEU A 68 -11.22 -5.60 -9.94
N ALA A 69 -11.59 -6.87 -9.91
CA ALA A 69 -10.71 -8.00 -10.19
C ALA A 69 -10.00 -7.86 -11.55
N SER A 70 -10.66 -7.25 -12.55
CA SER A 70 -10.04 -7.00 -13.85
C SER A 70 -8.81 -6.07 -13.78
N ALA A 71 -8.79 -5.11 -12.86
CA ALA A 71 -7.63 -4.26 -12.63
C ALA A 71 -6.48 -5.06 -11.99
N PHE A 72 -6.79 -5.93 -11.03
CA PHE A 72 -5.82 -6.84 -10.43
C PHE A 72 -5.28 -7.87 -11.41
N ILE A 73 -6.12 -8.45 -12.25
CA ILE A 73 -5.70 -9.40 -13.31
C ILE A 73 -4.74 -8.71 -14.28
N LYS A 74 -5.02 -7.46 -14.67
CA LYS A 74 -4.16 -6.69 -15.56
C LYS A 74 -2.80 -6.36 -14.93
N GLU A 75 -2.76 -6.04 -13.65
CA GLU A 75 -1.53 -5.68 -12.93
C GLU A 75 -0.98 -6.84 -12.08
N ARG A 76 -1.41 -8.07 -12.35
CA ARG A 76 -1.22 -9.24 -11.47
C ARG A 76 0.23 -9.44 -11.05
N TYR A 77 1.14 -9.39 -12.01
CA TYR A 77 2.58 -9.56 -11.74
C TYR A 77 3.13 -8.51 -10.78
N LYS A 78 2.67 -7.25 -10.89
CA LYS A 78 3.09 -6.18 -9.98
C LYS A 78 2.49 -6.38 -8.60
N CYS A 79 1.21 -6.71 -8.51
CA CYS A 79 0.54 -6.96 -7.23
C CYS A 79 1.15 -8.16 -6.48
N GLU A 80 1.40 -9.28 -7.17
CA GLU A 80 2.09 -10.44 -6.60
C GLU A 80 3.50 -10.10 -6.13
N PHE A 81 4.25 -9.33 -6.93
CA PHE A 81 5.58 -8.85 -6.54
C PHE A 81 5.54 -8.00 -5.27
N LEU A 82 4.63 -7.01 -5.20
CA LEU A 82 4.46 -6.15 -4.03
C LEU A 82 4.04 -6.94 -2.80
N TYR A 83 3.11 -7.88 -2.95
CA TYR A 83 2.71 -8.76 -1.86
C TYR A 83 3.88 -9.56 -1.31
N ARG A 84 4.65 -10.22 -2.18
CA ARG A 84 5.83 -10.99 -1.76
C ARG A 84 6.87 -10.09 -1.12
N LEU A 85 7.08 -8.88 -1.63
CA LEU A 85 7.99 -7.91 -1.05
C LEU A 85 7.57 -7.53 0.38
N VAL A 86 6.29 -7.24 0.59
CA VAL A 86 5.74 -6.97 1.93
C VAL A 86 5.88 -8.20 2.84
N MET A 87 5.55 -9.40 2.38
CA MET A 87 5.70 -10.62 3.18
C MET A 87 7.16 -10.94 3.54
N LEU A 88 8.13 -10.51 2.74
CA LEU A 88 9.55 -10.69 3.00
C LEU A 88 10.12 -9.66 3.98
N LEU A 89 9.63 -8.42 3.90
CA LEU A 89 10.18 -7.28 4.63
C LEU A 89 9.36 -6.90 5.87
N ASP A 90 8.16 -7.44 6.04
CA ASP A 90 7.36 -7.24 7.25
C ASP A 90 8.10 -7.71 8.49
N ASP A 91 8.31 -6.80 9.44
CA ASP A 91 8.95 -7.05 10.73
C ASP A 91 7.94 -7.17 11.90
N ASN A 92 6.67 -6.82 11.69
CA ASN A 92 5.66 -6.77 12.76
C ASN A 92 5.22 -8.15 13.25
N THR A 93 5.44 -9.20 12.46
CA THR A 93 5.01 -10.57 12.81
C THR A 93 6.01 -11.35 13.65
N GLY A 94 7.23 -10.84 13.85
CA GLY A 94 8.29 -11.53 14.60
C GLY A 94 8.80 -12.83 13.96
N LEU A 95 8.48 -13.06 12.69
CA LEU A 95 8.93 -14.25 11.94
C LEU A 95 10.43 -14.18 11.61
N THR A 96 11.10 -15.32 11.60
CA THR A 96 12.49 -15.42 11.12
C THR A 96 12.56 -15.22 9.60
N ASN A 97 13.75 -14.90 9.07
CA ASN A 97 13.95 -14.72 7.63
C ASN A 97 13.52 -15.94 6.81
N GLU A 98 13.81 -17.15 7.29
CA GLU A 98 13.39 -18.40 6.65
C GLU A 98 11.87 -18.55 6.63
N GLN A 99 11.21 -18.19 7.74
CA GLN A 99 9.75 -18.21 7.84
C GLN A 99 9.11 -17.17 6.91
N LYS A 100 9.73 -15.99 6.75
CA LYS A 100 9.27 -14.95 5.80
C LYS A 100 9.42 -15.41 4.35
N ILE A 101 10.51 -16.09 4.01
CA ILE A 101 10.70 -16.71 2.68
C ILE A 101 9.62 -17.78 2.43
N ASP A 102 9.38 -18.66 3.40
CA ASP A 102 8.34 -19.68 3.28
C ASP A 102 6.94 -19.06 3.14
N ARG A 103 6.65 -18.00 3.91
CA ARG A 103 5.41 -17.22 3.79
C ARG A 103 5.24 -16.60 2.39
N ALA A 104 6.29 -16.01 1.84
CA ALA A 104 6.24 -15.29 0.57
C ALA A 104 6.16 -16.22 -0.66
N PHE A 105 6.75 -17.41 -0.60
CA PHE A 105 6.90 -18.27 -1.78
C PHE A 105 6.24 -19.64 -1.67
N LYS A 106 6.17 -20.25 -0.48
CA LYS A 106 5.54 -21.58 -0.30
C LYS A 106 4.07 -21.45 0.06
N ASP A 107 3.73 -20.58 1.01
CA ASP A 107 2.35 -20.40 1.47
C ASP A 107 1.51 -19.70 0.37
N ASP A 108 2.11 -18.80 -0.42
CA ASP A 108 1.51 -18.17 -1.62
C ASP A 108 1.11 -19.18 -2.70
N GLY A 109 1.86 -20.28 -2.86
CA GLY A 109 1.61 -21.33 -3.84
C GLY A 109 0.76 -22.51 -3.35
N ASN A 110 0.44 -22.58 -2.06
CA ASN A 110 -0.31 -23.68 -1.44
C ASN A 110 -1.61 -23.19 -0.78
N VAL A 111 -2.34 -22.31 -1.49
CA VAL A 111 -3.60 -21.69 -1.03
C VAL A 111 -4.60 -22.72 -0.47
N ASP A 112 -4.67 -23.90 -1.09
CA ASP A 112 -5.63 -24.95 -0.71
C ASP A 112 -5.25 -25.72 0.57
N LYS A 113 -3.99 -25.65 1.02
CA LYS A 113 -3.50 -26.44 2.15
C LYS A 113 -3.61 -25.71 3.49
N CYS A 114 -3.49 -24.38 3.48
CA CYS A 114 -3.48 -23.56 4.69
C CYS A 114 -4.26 -22.24 4.50
N PRO A 115 -5.60 -22.28 4.33
CA PRO A 115 -6.41 -21.10 4.01
C PRO A 115 -6.33 -20.01 5.08
N GLU A 116 -6.17 -20.37 6.36
CA GLU A 116 -6.05 -19.41 7.46
C GLU A 116 -4.81 -18.52 7.34
N LYS A 117 -3.68 -19.08 6.91
CA LYS A 117 -2.45 -18.32 6.68
C LYS A 117 -2.62 -17.32 5.53
N MET A 118 -3.31 -17.73 4.47
CA MET A 118 -3.60 -16.82 3.36
C MET A 118 -4.45 -15.65 3.83
N VAL A 119 -5.53 -15.90 4.59
CA VAL A 119 -6.39 -14.83 5.12
C VAL A 119 -5.60 -13.88 6.04
N ALA A 120 -4.72 -14.42 6.89
CA ALA A 120 -3.87 -13.60 7.74
C ALA A 120 -2.91 -12.71 6.92
N ASN A 121 -2.28 -13.25 5.88
CA ASN A 121 -1.36 -12.51 5.02
C ASN A 121 -2.09 -11.47 4.16
N GLU A 122 -3.29 -11.79 3.65
CA GLU A 122 -4.15 -10.84 2.93
C GLU A 122 -4.54 -9.67 3.84
N LYS A 123 -4.89 -9.95 5.10
CA LYS A 123 -5.19 -8.92 6.10
C LYS A 123 -3.97 -8.05 6.41
N LEU A 124 -2.80 -8.66 6.63
CA LEU A 124 -1.55 -7.94 6.89
C LEU A 124 -1.20 -7.00 5.72
N PHE A 125 -1.25 -7.51 4.49
CA PHE A 125 -0.97 -6.72 3.31
C PHE A 125 -1.97 -5.58 3.14
N LEU A 126 -3.27 -5.85 3.34
CA LEU A 126 -4.28 -4.79 3.32
C LEU A 126 -4.03 -3.73 4.39
N GLY A 127 -3.60 -4.12 5.59
CA GLY A 127 -3.22 -3.21 6.65
C GLY A 127 -2.13 -2.22 6.22
N TYR A 128 -1.06 -2.72 5.59
CA TYR A 128 -0.03 -1.87 4.99
C TYR A 128 -0.58 -0.96 3.88
N VAL A 129 -1.46 -1.47 3.01
CA VAL A 129 -2.10 -0.62 2.00
C VAL A 129 -2.91 0.50 2.64
N LEU A 130 -3.70 0.22 3.69
CA LEU A 130 -4.48 1.26 4.38
C LEU A 130 -3.57 2.32 5.01
N ALA A 131 -2.49 1.88 5.68
CA ALA A 131 -1.50 2.80 6.24
C ALA A 131 -0.85 3.67 5.16
N GLY A 132 -0.49 3.07 4.02
CA GLY A 132 0.09 3.82 2.91
C GLY A 132 -0.89 4.80 2.25
N ILE A 133 -2.19 4.45 2.17
CA ILE A 133 -3.23 5.37 1.68
C ILE A 133 -3.32 6.60 2.58
N GLU A 134 -3.28 6.39 3.91
CA GLU A 134 -3.29 7.48 4.89
C GLU A 134 -2.09 8.41 4.68
N ILE A 135 -0.89 7.85 4.68
CA ILE A 135 0.36 8.61 4.54
C ILE A 135 0.42 9.35 3.20
N LEU A 136 -0.01 8.71 2.11
CA LEU A 136 -0.09 9.37 0.80
C LEU A 136 -1.07 10.53 0.83
N TYR A 137 -2.22 10.38 1.50
CA TYR A 137 -3.17 11.48 1.62
C TYR A 137 -2.60 12.61 2.46
N GLU A 138 -2.09 12.35 3.66
CA GLU A 138 -1.49 13.38 4.53
C GLU A 138 -0.37 14.13 3.83
N LYS A 139 0.52 13.43 3.13
CA LYS A 139 1.69 14.05 2.50
C LYS A 139 1.41 14.72 1.16
N ILE A 140 0.45 14.20 0.39
CA ILE A 140 0.21 14.64 -0.99
C ILE A 140 -1.14 15.32 -1.13
N GLY A 141 -2.19 14.68 -0.66
CA GLY A 141 -3.59 15.09 -0.90
C GLY A 141 -4.12 16.15 0.07
N GLU A 142 -3.65 16.18 1.31
CA GLU A 142 -4.15 17.09 2.32
C GLU A 142 -3.80 18.54 1.97
N GLY A 143 -4.81 19.42 1.96
CA GLY A 143 -4.64 20.84 1.61
C GLY A 143 -4.37 21.13 0.12
N ALA A 144 -4.18 20.12 -0.73
CA ALA A 144 -3.97 20.32 -2.16
C ALA A 144 -5.27 20.75 -2.86
N THR A 145 -5.20 21.81 -3.65
CA THR A 145 -6.35 22.38 -4.37
C THR A 145 -6.22 22.29 -5.89
N SER A 146 -5.02 22.01 -6.37
CA SER A 146 -4.67 21.91 -7.78
C SER A 146 -3.80 20.68 -8.06
N VAL A 147 -3.66 20.33 -9.33
CA VAL A 147 -2.74 19.25 -9.76
C VAL A 147 -1.29 19.65 -9.48
N ASP A 148 -0.95 20.94 -9.60
CA ASP A 148 0.39 21.44 -9.31
C ASP A 148 0.73 21.26 -7.83
N ASP A 149 -0.21 21.52 -6.91
CA ASP A 149 -0.03 21.26 -5.47
C ASP A 149 0.28 19.77 -5.22
N LEU A 150 -0.50 18.87 -5.82
CA LEU A 150 -0.30 17.42 -5.70
C LEU A 150 1.09 17.00 -6.23
N CYS A 151 1.51 17.55 -7.37
CA CYS A 151 2.82 17.28 -7.96
C CYS A 151 3.97 17.79 -7.08
N LEU A 152 3.86 19.02 -6.56
CA LEU A 152 4.87 19.60 -5.66
C LEU A 152 4.97 18.82 -4.35
N ASN A 153 3.83 18.45 -3.76
CA ASN A 153 3.80 17.65 -2.55
C ASN A 153 4.40 16.25 -2.77
N ALA A 154 4.08 15.61 -3.89
CA ALA A 154 4.68 14.32 -4.26
C ALA A 154 6.19 14.43 -4.48
N TYR A 155 6.65 15.51 -5.12
CA TYR A 155 8.07 15.80 -5.29
C TYR A 155 8.78 15.99 -3.94
N ALA A 156 8.22 16.81 -3.05
CA ALA A 156 8.76 17.01 -1.70
C ALA A 156 8.79 15.70 -0.88
N MET A 157 7.77 14.86 -1.01
CA MET A 157 7.76 13.53 -0.40
C MET A 157 8.92 12.68 -0.93
N MET A 158 9.16 12.67 -2.25
CA MET A 158 10.27 11.92 -2.86
C MET A 158 11.64 12.47 -2.47
N GLU A 159 11.85 13.79 -2.43
CA GLU A 159 13.10 14.39 -1.94
C GLU A 159 13.38 14.00 -0.48
N ASN A 160 12.37 14.10 0.39
CA ASN A 160 12.51 13.67 1.78
C ASN A 160 12.86 12.18 1.90
N TYR A 161 12.32 11.32 1.04
CA TYR A 161 12.77 9.93 0.98
C TYR A 161 14.21 9.84 0.52
N GLN A 162 14.55 10.47 -0.59
CA GLN A 162 15.89 10.44 -1.14
C GLN A 162 16.92 10.89 -0.10
N ASP A 163 16.68 11.96 0.64
CA ASP A 163 17.58 12.44 1.70
C ASP A 163 17.70 11.46 2.88
N LYS A 164 16.60 10.78 3.25
CA LYS A 164 16.62 9.72 4.28
C LYS A 164 17.50 8.53 3.90
N TRP A 165 17.67 8.26 2.60
CA TRP A 165 18.37 7.07 2.09
C TRP A 165 19.72 7.36 1.43
N ASN A 166 19.97 8.58 0.95
CA ASN A 166 21.19 8.98 0.24
C ASN A 166 22.48 8.81 1.06
N ASN A 167 22.36 8.78 2.39
CA ASN A 167 23.49 8.62 3.31
C ASN A 167 23.72 7.17 3.77
N LEU A 168 23.06 6.20 3.13
CA LEU A 168 23.17 4.78 3.48
C LEU A 168 23.76 4.00 2.30
N THR A 169 24.78 3.20 2.58
CA THR A 169 25.27 2.17 1.65
C THR A 169 24.17 1.14 1.38
N PRO A 170 24.19 0.39 0.26
CA PRO A 170 23.20 -0.66 0.00
C PRO A 170 23.05 -1.68 1.13
N GLU A 171 24.14 -1.96 1.85
CA GLU A 171 24.14 -2.86 3.00
C GLU A 171 23.48 -2.22 4.24
N GLU A 172 23.65 -0.92 4.43
CA GLU A 172 22.95 -0.14 5.47
C GLU A 172 21.47 0.07 5.12
N CYS A 173 21.13 0.25 3.84
CA CYS A 173 19.76 0.28 3.36
C CYS A 173 19.05 -1.05 3.66
N LEU A 174 19.69 -2.18 3.32
CA LEU A 174 19.18 -3.51 3.65
C LEU A 174 19.07 -3.72 5.16
N LYS A 175 20.11 -3.37 5.94
CA LYS A 175 20.06 -3.51 7.41
C LYS A 175 18.98 -2.62 8.03
N LYS A 176 18.75 -1.41 7.53
CA LYS A 176 17.72 -0.49 8.03
C LYS A 176 16.32 -0.96 7.62
N ALA A 177 16.16 -1.50 6.41
CA ALA A 177 14.90 -2.10 5.94
C ALA A 177 14.57 -3.45 6.61
N LEU A 178 15.57 -4.15 7.16
CA LEU A 178 15.43 -5.43 7.86
C LEU A 178 15.53 -5.29 9.40
N ARG A 179 15.68 -4.07 9.93
CA ARG A 179 15.82 -3.77 11.37
C ARG A 179 14.99 -2.55 11.75
N SER A 180 13.74 -2.48 11.31
CA SER A 180 12.78 -1.68 12.07
C SER A 180 12.39 -2.52 13.29
N ASN A 181 13.03 -2.21 14.43
CA ASN A 181 12.88 -2.88 15.73
C ASN A 181 11.42 -3.11 16.14
#